data_AF-A0A9F2R5Z3-F1
#
_entry.id   AF-A0A9F2R5Z3-F1
#
_cell.length_a   1.000
_cell.length_b   1.000
_cell.length_c   1.000
_cell.angle_alpha   90.00
_cell.angle_beta   90.00
_cell.angle_gamma   90.00
#
_symmetry.space_group_name_H-M   'P 1'
#
loop_
_entity.id
_entity.type
_entity.pdbx_description
1 polymer ?
#
loop_
_entity_poly.entity_id
_entity_poly.type
_entity_poly.pdbx_seq_one_letter_code
_entity_poly.pdbx_strand_id
1 'polypeptide(L)'
;MAPGTRSESQDMVTSPTSADGDAIKVYIRVRPPSEGTTVADRDNGLCLSVLSSNSIRLHSKPEPKIFIFDNVADANTTQESVFSSVAKNIVESCMNGYNGTIFA
;
A
#
# COMPACT_ATOMS: atom_id res chain seq x y z
N MET A 1 -0.66 37.09 -50.38
CA MET A 1 -1.99 36.65 -49.93
C MET A 1 -1.94 35.13 -49.76
N ALA A 2 -2.47 34.61 -48.64
CA ALA A 2 -2.50 33.21 -48.17
C ALA A 2 -1.29 32.75 -47.31
N PRO A 3 -1.51 31.92 -46.26
CA PRO A 3 -1.09 32.22 -44.88
C PRO A 3 -0.16 31.17 -44.23
N GLY A 4 0.34 31.50 -43.04
CA GLY A 4 1.34 30.74 -42.28
C GLY A 4 0.89 29.40 -41.70
N THR A 5 1.84 28.49 -41.60
CA THR A 5 1.74 27.24 -40.85
C THR A 5 2.41 27.40 -39.48
N ARG A 6 1.59 27.41 -38.42
CA ARG A 6 2.03 27.22 -37.04
C ARG A 6 2.67 25.83 -36.92
N SER A 7 3.92 25.76 -36.50
CA SER A 7 4.50 24.50 -36.04
C SER A 7 4.03 24.30 -34.60
N GLU A 8 3.09 23.40 -34.38
CA GLU A 8 2.63 23.00 -33.05
C GLU A 8 3.79 22.29 -32.33
N SER A 9 4.18 22.84 -31.17
CA SER A 9 5.05 22.18 -30.22
C SER A 9 4.34 20.92 -29.72
N GLN A 10 4.87 19.74 -30.05
CA GLN A 10 4.46 18.51 -29.40
C GLN A 10 4.97 18.55 -27.96
N ASP A 11 4.08 18.93 -27.03
CA ASP A 11 4.27 18.66 -25.61
C ASP A 11 4.32 17.14 -25.44
N MET A 12 5.53 16.61 -25.27
CA MET A 12 5.73 15.25 -24.80
C MET A 12 5.20 15.17 -23.37
N VAL A 13 3.96 14.72 -23.23
CA VAL A 13 3.46 14.19 -21.97
C VAL A 13 4.23 12.90 -21.72
N THR A 14 5.38 13.00 -21.08
CA THR A 14 6.04 11.86 -20.44
C THR A 14 5.11 11.40 -19.34
N SER A 15 4.26 10.41 -19.65
CA SER A 15 3.61 9.60 -18.64
C SER A 15 4.70 9.10 -17.68
N PRO A 16 4.59 9.28 -16.36
CA PRO A 16 5.52 8.65 -15.45
C PRO A 16 5.44 7.15 -15.70
N THR A 17 6.52 6.57 -16.22
CA THR A 17 6.74 5.12 -16.24
C THR A 17 6.86 4.67 -14.80
N SER A 18 5.70 4.45 -14.18
CA SER A 18 5.58 3.68 -12.96
C SER A 18 6.01 2.26 -13.33
N ALA A 19 7.18 1.85 -12.84
CA ALA A 19 7.60 0.45 -12.88
C ALA A 19 6.73 -0.45 -11.97
N ASP A 20 5.68 0.10 -11.36
CA ASP A 20 4.58 -0.63 -10.76
C ASP A 20 3.65 -1.10 -11.87
N GLY A 21 3.68 -2.40 -12.16
CA GLY A 21 2.70 -3.01 -13.05
C GLY A 21 1.26 -2.79 -12.59
N ASP A 22 0.32 -3.00 -13.51
CA ASP A 22 -1.14 -2.89 -13.33
C ASP A 22 -1.75 -3.94 -12.36
N ALA A 23 -0.92 -4.59 -11.54
CA ALA A 23 -1.38 -5.53 -10.54
C ALA A 23 -2.08 -4.79 -9.39
N ILE A 24 -3.11 -5.43 -8.84
CA ILE A 24 -3.77 -4.94 -7.63
C ILE A 24 -2.75 -4.94 -6.49
N LYS A 25 -2.58 -3.78 -5.85
CA LYS A 25 -1.72 -3.63 -4.68
C LYS A 25 -2.45 -4.03 -3.40
N VAL A 26 -1.83 -4.90 -2.61
CA VAL A 26 -2.35 -5.45 -1.36
C VAL A 26 -1.54 -4.93 -0.18
N TYR A 27 -2.25 -4.35 0.79
CA TYR A 27 -1.66 -3.74 1.97
C TYR A 27 -2.20 -4.42 3.23
N ILE A 28 -1.32 -4.68 4.19
CA ILE A 28 -1.69 -5.23 5.50
C ILE A 28 -1.52 -4.15 6.56
N ARG A 29 -2.53 -3.96 7.41
CA ARG A 29 -2.45 -3.07 8.58
C ARG A 29 -2.74 -3.85 9.86
N VAL A 30 -1.76 -3.94 10.74
CA VAL A 30 -1.91 -4.55 12.06
C VAL A 30 -2.43 -3.48 13.02
N ARG A 31 -3.58 -3.71 13.65
CA ARG A 31 -4.10 -2.83 14.71
C ARG A 31 -3.45 -3.20 16.05
N PRO A 32 -3.13 -2.22 16.93
CA PRO A 32 -2.80 -2.51 18.32
C PRO A 32 -3.86 -3.39 19.01
N PRO A 33 -3.46 -4.35 19.86
CA PRO A 33 -4.40 -5.07 20.72
C PRO A 33 -5.24 -4.09 21.55
N SER A 34 -6.52 -4.39 21.74
CA SER A 34 -7.38 -3.61 22.62
C SER A 34 -6.90 -3.70 24.07
N GLU A 35 -6.99 -2.58 24.79
CA GLU A 35 -6.69 -2.54 26.23
C GLU A 35 -7.55 -3.58 26.97
N GLY A 36 -6.91 -4.39 27.81
CA GLY A 36 -7.56 -5.51 28.51
C GLY A 36 -7.34 -6.89 27.89
N THR A 37 -6.80 -6.98 26.66
CA THR A 37 -6.22 -8.23 26.15
C THR A 37 -4.80 -8.34 26.70
N THR A 38 -4.67 -8.61 28.00
CA THR A 38 -3.36 -8.83 28.61
C THR A 38 -2.71 -10.03 27.92
N VAL A 39 -1.53 -9.80 27.36
CA VAL A 39 -0.60 -10.82 26.82
C VAL A 39 -0.15 -11.82 27.93
N ALA A 40 -0.64 -11.63 29.16
CA ALA A 40 -0.28 -12.38 30.35
C ALA A 40 -1.12 -13.64 30.59
N ASP A 41 -2.27 -13.83 29.92
CA ASP A 41 -3.21 -14.91 30.30
C ASP A 41 -3.14 -16.16 29.41
N ARG A 42 -2.28 -16.18 28.39
CA ARG A 42 -2.07 -17.37 27.57
C ARG A 42 -0.60 -17.46 27.21
N ASP A 43 -0.05 -18.65 27.35
CA ASP A 43 1.32 -19.09 27.04
C ASP A 43 1.76 -18.91 25.56
N ASN A 44 1.06 -18.04 24.82
CA ASN A 44 1.14 -17.81 23.40
C ASN A 44 1.14 -16.29 23.18
N GLY A 45 2.31 -15.72 22.85
CA GLY A 45 2.43 -14.34 22.38
C GLY A 45 1.58 -14.06 21.14
N LEU A 46 1.69 -12.84 20.59
CA LEU A 46 0.94 -12.42 19.39
C LEU A 46 0.98 -13.52 18.31
N CYS A 47 -0.18 -13.87 17.75
CA CYS A 47 -0.27 -14.90 16.69
C CYS A 47 0.38 -14.46 15.37
N LEU A 48 0.80 -13.20 15.27
CA LEU A 48 1.38 -12.59 14.08
C LEU A 48 2.60 -11.74 14.48
N SER A 49 3.65 -11.76 13.65
CA SER A 49 4.81 -10.87 13.76
C SER A 49 5.09 -10.21 12.41
N VAL A 50 5.37 -8.92 12.42
CA VAL A 50 5.88 -8.21 11.23
C VAL A 50 7.37 -8.50 11.11
N LEU A 51 7.81 -9.00 9.96
CA LEU A 51 9.23 -9.32 9.71
C LEU A 51 9.94 -8.16 8.99
N SER A 52 9.24 -7.52 8.05
CA SER A 52 9.72 -6.38 7.25
C SER A 52 8.55 -5.52 6.79
N SER A 53 8.83 -4.42 6.08
CA SER A 53 7.83 -3.53 5.47
C SER A 53 6.93 -4.19 4.42
N ASN A 54 7.20 -5.44 4.03
CA ASN A 54 6.46 -6.18 3.01
C ASN A 54 6.15 -7.62 3.42
N SER A 55 6.51 -8.06 4.64
CA SER A 55 6.30 -9.45 5.04
C SER A 55 5.85 -9.62 6.49
N ILE A 56 4.95 -10.60 6.69
CA ILE A 56 4.45 -11.02 7.99
C ILE A 56 4.69 -12.51 8.19
N ARG A 57 4.84 -12.89 9.47
CA ARG A 57 4.84 -14.27 9.93
C ARG A 57 3.61 -14.54 10.77
N LEU A 58 2.79 -15.48 10.32
CA LEU A 58 1.67 -16.05 11.08
C LEU A 58 2.15 -17.30 11.84
N HIS A 59 2.06 -17.27 13.17
CA HIS A 59 2.45 -18.37 14.07
C HIS A 59 1.41 -19.48 14.09
N SER A 60 1.26 -20.15 12.94
CA SER A 60 0.36 -21.31 12.77
C SER A 60 1.02 -22.57 13.33
N LYS A 61 0.21 -23.55 13.76
CA LYS A 61 0.68 -24.91 14.06
C LYS A 61 0.25 -25.85 12.92
N PRO A 62 1.08 -26.83 12.50
CA PRO A 62 2.39 -27.18 13.07
C PRO A 62 3.52 -26.23 12.67
N GLU A 63 3.45 -25.59 11.49
CA GLU A 63 4.51 -24.72 10.98
C GLU A 63 4.02 -23.28 10.77
N PRO A 64 4.87 -22.27 11.09
CA PRO A 64 4.54 -20.88 10.82
C PRO A 64 4.52 -20.58 9.32
N LYS A 65 3.66 -19.64 8.90
CA LYS A 65 3.52 -19.22 7.49
C LYS A 65 4.05 -17.82 7.31
N ILE A 66 4.77 -17.58 6.21
CA ILE A 66 5.25 -16.25 5.82
C ILE A 66 4.46 -15.80 4.60
N PHE A 67 3.98 -14.55 4.64
CA PHE A 67 3.28 -13.92 3.53
C PHE A 67 4.01 -12.64 3.13
N ILE A 68 4.02 -12.36 1.83
CA ILE A 68 4.64 -11.19 1.23
C ILE A 68 3.54 -10.39 0.52
N PHE A 69 3.52 -9.08 0.76
CA PHE A 69 2.54 -8.12 0.24
C PHE A 69 3.26 -6.87 -0.26
N ASP A 70 2.55 -5.92 -0.86
CA ASP A 70 3.15 -4.66 -1.32
C ASP A 70 3.61 -3.79 -0.13
N ASN A 71 2.86 -3.81 0.97
CA ASN A 71 3.26 -3.14 2.21
C ASN A 71 2.60 -3.74 3.45
N VAL A 72 3.31 -3.67 4.57
CA VAL A 72 2.86 -4.07 5.90
C VAL A 72 3.07 -2.91 6.86
N ALA A 73 1.96 -2.35 7.35
CA ALA A 73 1.90 -1.37 8.42
C ALA A 73 1.74 -2.07 9.78
N ASP A 74 2.66 -1.80 10.69
CA ASP A 74 2.65 -2.37 12.05
C ASP A 74 1.63 -1.67 12.96
N ALA A 75 1.55 -2.13 14.22
CA ALA A 75 0.65 -1.57 15.23
C ALA A 75 0.93 -0.09 15.54
N ASN A 76 2.15 0.40 15.31
CA ASN A 76 2.54 1.77 15.61
C ASN A 76 2.34 2.72 14.42
N THR A 77 1.93 2.19 13.26
CA THR A 77 1.80 2.97 12.04
C THR A 77 0.62 3.95 12.14
N THR A 78 0.91 5.23 11.90
CA THR A 78 -0.08 6.31 12.00
C THR A 78 -1.05 6.34 10.81
N GLN A 79 -2.16 7.05 10.97
CA GLN A 79 -3.15 7.26 9.91
C GLN A 79 -2.54 7.93 8.67
N GLU A 80 -1.67 8.93 8.90
CA GLU A 80 -1.00 9.70 7.85
C GLU A 80 -0.04 8.82 7.05
N SER A 81 0.67 7.91 7.73
CA SER A 81 1.57 6.95 7.08
C SER A 81 0.79 5.96 6.21
N VAL A 82 -0.36 5.46 6.68
CA VAL A 82 -1.26 4.60 5.87
C VAL A 82 -1.77 5.35 4.64
N PHE A 83 -2.22 6.60 4.80
CA PHE A 83 -2.68 7.40 3.66
C PHE A 83 -1.56 7.61 2.63
N SER A 84 -0.37 7.95 3.10
CA SER A 84 0.78 8.24 2.24
C SER A 84 1.26 7.01 1.46
N SER A 85 1.17 5.82 2.06
CA SER A 85 1.61 4.56 1.44
C SER A 85 0.56 3.91 0.52
N VAL A 86 -0.73 4.02 0.88
CA VAL A 86 -1.84 3.37 0.14
C VAL A 86 -2.51 4.33 -0.84
N ALA A 87 -2.98 5.48 -0.34
CA ALA A 87 -3.97 6.30 -1.06
C ALA A 87 -3.35 7.38 -1.93
N LYS A 88 -2.15 7.88 -1.60
CA LYS A 88 -1.53 9.00 -2.31
C LYS A 88 -1.43 8.77 -3.83
N ASN A 89 -0.87 7.63 -4.24
CA ASN A 89 -0.72 7.28 -5.66
C ASN A 89 -2.09 7.10 -6.36
N ILE A 90 -3.08 6.60 -5.64
CA ILE A 90 -4.45 6.42 -6.17
C ILE A 90 -5.09 7.79 -6.40
N VAL A 91 -4.95 8.73 -5.47
CA VAL A 91 -5.46 10.10 -5.62
C VAL A 91 -4.80 10.80 -6.81
N GLU A 92 -3.48 10.69 -6.95
CA GLU A 92 -2.74 11.24 -8.11
C GLU A 92 -3.23 10.62 -9.42
N SER A 93 -3.49 9.31 -9.44
CA SER A 93 -4.04 8.61 -10.61
C SER A 93 -5.45 9.10 -10.95
N CYS A 94 -6.31 9.33 -9.94
CA CYS A 94 -7.63 9.92 -10.13
C CYS A 94 -7.56 11.34 -10.72
N MET A 95 -6.60 12.16 -10.30
CA MET A 95 -6.38 13.50 -10.88
C MET A 95 -5.92 13.45 -12.34
N ASN A 96 -5.27 12.35 -12.74
CA ASN A 96 -4.87 12.09 -14.12
C ASN A 96 -5.96 11.38 -14.95
N GLY A 97 -7.17 11.22 -14.42
CA GLY A 97 -8.33 10.65 -15.13
C GLY A 97 -8.46 9.13 -15.06
N TYR A 98 -7.69 8.45 -14.21
CA TYR A 98 -7.83 7.01 -13.99
C TYR A 98 -8.85 6.69 -12.89
N ASN A 99 -9.54 5.57 -12.99
CA ASN A 99 -10.43 5.09 -11.94
C ASN A 99 -9.62 4.44 -10.82
N GLY A 100 -9.78 4.92 -9.59
CA GLY A 100 -9.18 4.34 -8.39
C GLY A 100 -10.22 3.65 -7.50
N THR A 101 -9.88 2.52 -6.90
CA THR A 101 -10.71 1.84 -5.89
C THR A 101 -9.84 1.37 -4.73
N ILE A 102 -10.27 1.68 -3.50
CA ILE A 102 -9.66 1.17 -2.27
C ILE A 102 -10.80 0.54 -1.46
N PHE A 103 -10.57 -0.68 -0.96
CA PHE A 103 -11.48 -1.36 -0.06
C PHE A 103 -10.73 -1.83 1.20
N ALA A 104 -11.44 -1.90 2.32
CA ALA A 104 -10.92 -2.31 3.62
C ALA A 104 -11.95 -3.20 4.33
#